data_AF-A0A962EVS6-F1
#
_entry.id   AF-A0A962EVS6-F1
#
_cell.length_a   1.000
_cell.length_b   1.000
_cell.length_c   1.000
_cell.angle_alpha   90.00
_cell.angle_beta   90.00
_cell.angle_gamma   90.00
#
_symmetry.space_group_name_H-M   'P 1'
#
loop_
_entity.id
_entity.type
_entity.pdbx_description
1 polymer ?
#
loop_
_entity_poly.entity_id
_entity_poly.type
_entity_poly.pdbx_seq_one_letter_code
_entity_poly.pdbx_strand_id
1 'polypeptide(L)'
;MQMLSLAVVLDAGFWSVLTDSRQLGLATLIAAGAILFGFLVRRVWPRSMNPLLFGWLSATALVALLAYLGVATAGFVLALFIAAAILIAILALVFN
;
A
#
# COMPACT_ATOMS: atom_id res chain seq x y z
N MET A 1 -6.86 23.51 22.70
CA MET A 1 -6.27 22.37 21.98
C MET A 1 -6.97 21.10 22.44
N GLN A 2 -8.00 20.66 21.71
CA GLN A 2 -8.61 19.35 21.98
C GLN A 2 -7.63 18.28 21.50
N MET A 3 -7.19 17.41 22.41
CA MET A 3 -6.60 16.14 22.02
C MET A 3 -7.73 15.31 21.38
N LEU A 4 -7.89 15.42 20.06
CA LEU A 4 -8.62 14.41 19.31
C LEU A 4 -7.91 13.07 19.59
N SER A 5 -8.63 12.12 20.18
CA SER A 5 -8.04 10.82 20.44
C SER A 5 -7.62 10.21 19.11
N LEU A 6 -6.47 9.52 19.09
CA LEU A 6 -5.97 8.82 17.92
C LEU A 6 -7.05 7.91 17.31
N ALA A 7 -7.91 7.34 18.16
CA ALA A 7 -9.06 6.53 17.77
C ALA A 7 -10.08 7.31 16.92
N VAL A 8 -10.45 8.54 17.30
CA VAL A 8 -11.41 9.37 16.52
C VAL A 8 -10.81 9.80 15.18
N VAL A 9 -9.50 10.06 15.13
CA VAL A 9 -8.80 10.42 13.88
C VAL A 9 -8.71 9.21 12.94
N LEU A 10 -8.45 8.02 13.48
CA LEU A 10 -8.42 6.76 12.72
C LEU A 10 -9.82 6.36 12.21
N ASP A 11 -10.85 6.47 13.04
CA ASP A 11 -12.24 6.17 12.64
C ASP A 11 -12.76 7.15 11.58
N ALA A 12 -12.57 8.46 11.76
CA ALA A 12 -13.08 9.44 10.80
C ALA A 12 -12.39 9.35 9.43
N GLY A 13 -11.09 9.02 9.39
CA GLY A 13 -10.31 8.91 8.16
C GLY A 13 -10.53 7.61 7.40
N PHE A 14 -10.62 6.47 8.08
CA PHE A 14 -10.70 5.16 7.43
C PHE A 14 -12.10 4.89 6.83
N TRP A 15 -13.16 5.19 7.58
CA TRP A 15 -14.54 4.98 7.13
C TRP A 15 -14.98 5.98 6.06
N SER A 16 -14.40 7.17 6.03
CA SER A 16 -14.71 8.16 4.99
C SER A 16 -14.16 7.76 3.62
N VAL A 17 -13.00 7.08 3.56
CA VAL A 17 -12.47 6.51 2.31
C VAL A 17 -13.41 5.44 1.76
N LEU A 18 -13.98 4.57 2.61
CA LEU A 18 -14.86 3.47 2.18
C LEU A 18 -16.25 3.94 1.74
N THR A 19 -16.71 5.09 2.22
CA THR A 19 -18.03 5.64 1.90
C THR A 19 -17.99 6.67 0.77
N ASP A 20 -16.81 7.24 0.48
CA ASP A 20 -16.59 8.16 -0.65
C ASP A 20 -16.06 7.42 -1.88
N SER A 21 -16.93 7.24 -2.89
CA SER A 21 -16.61 6.55 -4.15
C SER A 21 -15.43 7.18 -4.90
N ARG A 22 -15.20 8.49 -4.74
CA ARG A 22 -14.06 9.18 -5.35
C ARG A 22 -12.75 8.75 -4.70
N GLN A 23 -12.72 8.64 -3.37
CA GLN A 23 -11.52 8.22 -2.64
C GLN A 23 -11.20 6.75 -2.88
N LEU A 24 -12.21 5.89 -2.96
CA LEU A 24 -12.05 4.49 -3.41
C LEU A 24 -11.45 4.41 -4.81
N GLY A 25 -11.94 5.21 -5.76
CA GLY A 25 -11.39 5.25 -7.11
C GLY A 25 -9.92 5.68 -7.14
N LEU A 26 -9.56 6.70 -6.35
CA LEU A 26 -8.17 7.16 -6.23
C LEU A 26 -7.27 6.09 -5.59
N ALA A 27 -7.71 5.45 -4.50
CA ALA A 27 -6.96 4.38 -3.86
C ALA A 27 -6.73 3.20 -4.82
N THR A 28 -7.75 2.85 -5.61
CA THR A 28 -7.66 1.79 -6.62
C THR A 28 -6.67 2.14 -7.73
N LEU A 29 -6.69 3.38 -8.23
CA LEU A 29 -5.74 3.86 -9.23
C LEU A 29 -4.30 3.86 -8.70
N ILE A 30 -4.08 4.29 -7.45
CA ILE A 30 -2.77 4.25 -6.81
C ILE A 30 -2.28 2.80 -6.70
N ALA A 31 -3.13 1.89 -6.24
CA ALA A 31 -2.79 0.48 -6.11
C ALA A 31 -2.47 -0.15 -7.48
N ALA A 32 -3.30 0.09 -8.49
CA ALA A 32 -3.08 -0.41 -9.86
C ALA A 32 -1.78 0.15 -10.46
N GLY A 33 -1.53 1.45 -10.29
CA GLY A 33 -0.30 2.10 -10.74
C GLY A 33 0.95 1.53 -10.06
N ALA A 34 0.88 1.30 -8.75
CA ALA A 34 1.98 0.68 -8.00
C ALA A 34 2.26 -0.76 -8.46
N ILE A 35 1.22 -1.56 -8.72
CA ILE A 35 1.37 -2.94 -9.23
C ILE A 35 2.01 -2.93 -10.62
N LEU A 36 1.54 -2.05 -11.53
CA LEU A 36 2.12 -1.91 -12.86
C LEU A 36 3.59 -1.48 -12.79
N PHE A 37 3.92 -0.54 -11.90
CA PHE A 37 5.29 -0.11 -11.68
C PHE A 37 6.17 -1.26 -11.17
N GLY A 38 5.72 -2.00 -10.15
CA GLY A 38 6.45 -3.17 -9.65
C GLY A 38 6.65 -4.26 -10.71
N PHE A 39 5.66 -4.46 -11.57
CA PHE A 39 5.77 -5.38 -12.71
C PHE A 39 6.80 -4.91 -13.74
N LEU A 40 6.85 -3.61 -14.05
CA LEU A 40 7.87 -3.03 -14.91
C LEU A 40 9.26 -3.20 -14.32
N VAL A 41 9.43 -2.92 -13.03
CA VAL A 41 10.72 -3.12 -12.33
C VAL A 41 11.14 -4.59 -12.42
N ARG A 42 10.24 -5.54 -12.14
CA ARG A 42 10.51 -6.98 -12.28
C ARG A 42 10.98 -7.34 -13.70
N ARG A 43 10.46 -6.69 -14.74
CA ARG A 43 10.80 -6.98 -16.14
C ARG A 43 12.16 -6.41 -16.55
N VAL A 44 12.55 -5.27 -15.99
CA VAL A 44 13.82 -4.59 -16.30
C VAL A 44 14.97 -5.11 -15.42
N TRP A 45 14.68 -5.58 -14.20
CA TRP A 45 15.70 -5.97 -13.24
C TRP A 45 16.48 -7.24 -13.65
N PRO A 46 17.80 -7.33 -13.37
CA PRO A 46 18.60 -8.52 -13.64
C PRO A 46 18.02 -9.77 -12.96
N ARG A 47 17.89 -10.87 -13.72
CA ARG A 47 17.35 -12.14 -13.19
C ARG A 47 18.23 -12.79 -12.13
N SER A 48 19.51 -12.45 -12.08
CA SER A 48 20.45 -12.91 -11.06
C SER A 48 20.21 -12.31 -9.68
N MET A 49 19.40 -11.26 -9.55
CA MET A 49 19.24 -10.47 -8.31
C MET A 49 17.80 -10.47 -7.77
N ASN A 50 17.12 -11.63 -7.78
CA ASN A 50 15.76 -11.82 -7.27
C ASN A 50 14.75 -10.73 -7.71
N PRO A 51 14.36 -10.71 -9.00
CA PRO A 51 13.53 -9.65 -9.58
C PRO A 51 12.11 -9.58 -8.97
N LEU A 52 11.65 -10.65 -8.32
CA LEU A 52 10.34 -10.67 -7.63
C LEU A 52 10.36 -9.77 -6.39
N LEU A 53 11.39 -9.89 -5.55
CA LEU A 53 11.53 -9.04 -4.36
C LEU A 53 11.67 -7.56 -4.74
N PHE A 54 12.50 -7.24 -5.73
CA PHE A 54 12.68 -5.86 -6.16
C PHE A 54 11.42 -5.25 -6.79
N GLY A 55 10.66 -6.03 -7.56
CA GLY A 55 9.36 -5.59 -8.05
C GLY A 55 8.39 -5.24 -6.92
N TRP A 56 8.36 -6.05 -5.86
CA TRP A 56 7.49 -5.78 -4.71
C TRP A 56 7.98 -4.60 -3.87
N LEU A 57 9.29 -4.52 -3.57
CA LEU A 57 9.88 -3.41 -2.82
C LEU A 57 9.70 -2.06 -3.52
N SER A 58 9.87 -2.02 -4.84
CA SER A 58 9.70 -0.79 -5.61
C SER A 58 8.24 -0.33 -5.67
N ALA A 59 7.28 -1.25 -5.80
CA ALA A 59 5.85 -0.93 -5.70
C ALA A 59 5.51 -0.33 -4.33
N THR A 60 5.96 -0.97 -3.24
CA THR A 60 5.73 -0.48 -1.89
C THR A 60 6.43 0.86 -1.64
N ALA A 61 7.64 1.05 -2.14
CA ALA A 61 8.38 2.31 -2.03
C ALA A 61 7.68 3.46 -2.77
N LEU A 62 7.07 3.21 -3.93
CA LEU A 62 6.30 4.21 -4.66
C LEU A 62 5.07 4.67 -3.88
N VAL A 63 4.32 3.72 -3.30
CA VAL A 63 3.15 4.05 -2.46
C VAL A 63 3.60 4.78 -1.18
N ALA A 64 4.71 4.37 -0.58
CA ALA A 64 5.30 5.02 0.58
C ALA A 64 5.73 6.46 0.29
N LEU A 65 6.32 6.70 -0.89
CA LEU A 65 6.67 8.04 -1.35
C LEU A 65 5.43 8.91 -1.50
N LEU A 66 4.36 8.40 -2.13
CA LEU A 66 3.10 9.15 -2.26
C LEU A 66 2.47 9.47 -0.89
N ALA A 67 2.52 8.53 0.06
CA ALA A 67 2.06 8.77 1.42
C ALA A 67 2.91 9.83 2.14
N TYR A 68 4.24 9.79 1.97
CA TYR A 68 5.17 10.79 2.51
C TYR A 68 4.93 12.19 1.94
N LEU A 69 4.57 12.29 0.66
CA LEU A 69 4.23 13.55 0.00
C LEU A 69 2.85 14.11 0.39
N GLY A 70 2.14 13.47 1.32
CA GLY A 70 0.88 13.98 1.88
C GLY A 70 -0.38 13.49 1.18
N VAL A 71 -0.29 12.48 0.30
CA VAL A 71 -1.48 11.87 -0.31
C VAL A 71 -2.15 10.93 0.70
N ALA A 72 -3.20 11.40 1.38
CA ALA A 72 -3.90 10.64 2.42
C ALA A 72 -4.39 9.26 1.92
N THR A 73 -4.90 9.19 0.69
CA THR A 73 -5.35 7.93 0.07
C THR A 73 -4.20 6.94 -0.20
N ALA A 74 -2.96 7.41 -0.38
CA ALA A 74 -1.80 6.53 -0.53
C ALA A 74 -1.41 5.88 0.80
N GLY A 75 -1.60 6.58 1.93
CA GLY A 75 -1.40 6.00 3.26
C GLY A 75 -2.32 4.81 3.52
N PHE A 76 -3.58 4.89 3.07
CA PHE A 76 -4.52 3.77 3.12
C PHE A 76 -4.05 2.57 2.26
N VAL A 77 -3.63 2.83 1.02
CA VAL A 77 -3.11 1.78 0.12
C VAL A 77 -1.85 1.13 0.71
N LEU A 78 -0.98 1.91 1.34
CA LEU A 78 0.21 1.40 2.03
C LEU A 78 -0.17 0.47 3.19
N ALA A 79 -1.14 0.87 4.01
CA ALA A 79 -1.65 0.02 5.09
C ALA A 79 -2.19 -1.32 4.55
N LEU A 80 -2.91 -1.31 3.42
CA LEU A 80 -3.36 -2.53 2.76
C LEU A 80 -2.20 -3.40 2.25
N PHE A 81 -1.16 -2.80 1.66
CA PHE A 81 0.03 -3.53 1.21
C PHE A 81 0.75 -4.22 2.37
N ILE A 82 0.87 -3.53 3.51
CA ILE A 82 1.46 -4.09 4.73
C ILE A 82 0.58 -5.22 5.28
N ALA A 83 -0.73 -5.01 5.37
CA ALA A 83 -1.66 -6.05 5.83
C ALA A 83 -1.61 -7.30 4.96
N ALA A 84 -1.56 -7.14 3.63
CA ALA A 84 -1.40 -8.25 2.68
C ALA A 84 -0.07 -8.99 2.88
N ALA A 85 1.03 -8.26 3.08
CA ALA A 85 2.34 -8.85 3.36
C ALA A 85 2.35 -9.68 4.65
N ILE A 86 1.73 -9.15 5.71
CA ILE A 86 1.58 -9.85 7.00
C ILE A 86 0.73 -11.10 6.82
N LEU A 87 -0.40 -11.03 6.10
CA LEU A 87 -1.24 -12.20 5.82
C LEU A 87 -0.46 -13.29 5.07
N ILE A 88 0.32 -12.92 4.05
CA ILE A 88 1.17 -13.87 3.33
C ILE A 88 2.22 -14.48 4.26
N ALA A 89 2.85 -13.69 5.13
CA ALA A 89 3.82 -14.20 6.10
C ALA A 89 3.21 -15.18 7.11
N ILE A 90 2.01 -14.89 7.61
CA ILE A 90 1.26 -15.79 8.51
C ILE A 90 0.90 -17.08 7.76
N LEU A 91 0.36 -16.99 6.54
CA LEU A 91 0.03 -18.16 5.73
C LEU A 91 1.28 -19.02 5.47
N ALA A 92 2.41 -18.39 5.16
CA ALA A 92 3.68 -19.09 4.98
C ALA A 92 4.10 -19.84 6.25
N LEU A 93 3.91 -19.28 7.45
CA LEU A 93 4.23 -19.96 8.71
C LEU A 93 3.30 -21.15 9.01
N VAL A 94 2.05 -21.09 8.59
CA VAL A 94 1.06 -22.15 8.83
C VAL A 94 1.24 -23.33 7.86
N PHE A 95 1.62 -23.05 6.62
CA PHE A 95 1.74 -24.05 5.55
C PHE A 95 3.17 -24.54 5.28
N ASN A 96 4.16 -24.08 6.04
CA ASN A 96 5.56 -24.51 5.96
C ASN A 96 5.90 -25.49 7.09
#